data_AF-A0A3D2T271-F1
#
_entry.id   AF-A0A3D2T271-F1
#
_cell.length_a   1.000
_cell.length_b   1.000
_cell.length_c   1.000
_cell.angle_alpha   90.00
_cell.angle_beta   90.00
_cell.angle_gamma   90.00
#
_symmetry.space_group_name_H-M   'P 1'
#
loop_
_entity.id
_entity.type
_entity.pdbx_description
1 polymer ?
#
loop_
_entity_poly.entity_id
_entity_poly.type
_entity_poly.pdbx_seq_one_letter_code
_entity_poly.pdbx_strand_id
1 'polypeptide(L)'
;MNRRETLRLLLLTAFGSKGLIRVPGLIAQESSFRSLWQDWPDMRWAGPEYWGNRLQDWSIRDGVLVCGVRAPNRTLHCLTHRAVAPRYETSVLINLSELSRNPKATSLVGLRLGGKGPFPDYRSAAVHGIGIDVGVETTGALRIGDRRSSETISLEGPVRLHVVITDSSGGSRVQLTAHSPDGGPELARLTHNEFKSEDLIGNVALLSHIEEETPDQAAMFSDWDISGSGILADPSVGFGPIMFAQYTLHQNTLKLTAQLAPIESIPDLEVVLETRSQGRDWAQVARASIDALARTARFRVESWVSSRDVEYRIRVTIPLTTGPAVYEYLGTVAAEPNLMDSLKAAVFSCNADHGFPDSEVVENVSVHKPDLSLFLGDQFYEGSGGFGIQTDSVEEAALDMLHKWYMFGWSYRDLFRHIPAAFIPDDHDVYHGNVWGEGGKSAPTDQGWGAIAQDQGGYKMPSEWVNAVQMAQTSHLPDPVDPTPVEQGIGVYFTRWDYAGVSFAILEDRKFKSAPANVLPEDAQVLNGWIQNPEFNVREYRDLPEASLLGERQMRFLDDWAGDWSGPSYMKVVLSQTNFASVHTIPEDAMSGAVLPGLPVPEPGN
;
A
#
# COMPACT_ATOMS: atom_id res chain seq x y z
N MET A 1 50.59 24.42 -0.01
CA MET A 1 49.17 24.55 -0.44
C MET A 1 49.03 25.78 -1.32
N ASN A 2 48.38 25.64 -2.47
CA ASN A 2 48.42 26.59 -3.58
C ASN A 2 47.32 27.65 -3.45
N ARG A 3 47.65 28.90 -3.79
CA ARG A 3 46.85 30.14 -3.67
C ARG A 3 45.51 30.13 -4.43
N ARG A 4 45.25 29.08 -5.22
CA ARG A 4 43.99 28.82 -5.94
C ARG A 4 42.92 28.12 -5.08
N GLU A 5 43.29 27.41 -4.03
CA GLU A 5 42.31 26.75 -3.13
C GLU A 5 41.73 27.74 -2.11
N THR A 6 42.51 28.72 -1.67
CA THR A 6 42.07 29.75 -0.73
C THR A 6 41.04 30.71 -1.34
N LEU A 7 41.05 30.91 -2.67
CA LEU A 7 40.08 31.74 -3.38
C LEU A 7 38.74 31.03 -3.66
N ARG A 8 38.69 29.69 -3.62
CA ARG A 8 37.41 28.95 -3.65
C ARG A 8 36.70 28.95 -2.29
N LEU A 9 37.44 29.00 -1.19
CA LEU A 9 36.86 29.00 0.16
C LEU A 9 36.28 30.36 0.59
N LEU A 10 36.67 31.46 -0.06
CA LEU A 10 36.28 32.83 0.32
C LEU A 10 35.15 33.45 -0.53
N LEU A 11 34.65 32.73 -1.54
CA LEU A 11 33.52 33.17 -2.39
C LEU A 11 32.15 32.57 -1.96
N LEU A 12 32.13 31.74 -0.91
CA LEU A 12 30.92 31.11 -0.38
C LEU A 12 30.32 31.80 0.85
N THR A 13 30.88 32.94 1.30
CA THR A 13 30.52 33.54 2.59
C THR A 13 29.99 34.98 2.55
N ALA A 14 29.64 35.55 1.40
CA ALA A 14 29.07 36.91 1.40
C ALA A 14 28.12 37.21 0.24
N PHE A 15 26.89 36.71 0.31
CA PHE A 15 25.71 37.52 -0.03
C PHE A 15 24.59 37.17 0.96
N GLY A 16 24.36 38.10 1.87
CA GLY A 16 23.43 37.94 2.98
C GLY A 16 21.96 38.19 2.60
N SER A 17 21.12 37.46 3.32
CA SER A 17 19.93 37.95 4.02
C SER A 17 18.82 38.60 3.18
N LYS A 18 17.78 37.81 2.91
CA LYS A 18 16.39 38.09 3.31
C LYS A 18 15.53 36.84 3.06
N GLY A 19 15.10 36.20 4.14
CA GLY A 19 14.34 34.97 4.12
C GLY A 19 14.70 34.12 5.33
N LEU A 20 14.33 34.57 6.53
CA LEU A 20 14.30 33.73 7.72
C LEU A 20 13.24 32.64 7.50
N ILE A 21 13.64 31.57 6.83
CA ILE A 21 12.99 30.27 7.02
C ILE A 21 13.35 29.91 8.46
N ARG A 22 12.36 30.00 9.36
CA ARG A 22 12.42 29.27 10.62
C ARG A 22 12.58 27.81 10.25
N VAL A 23 13.82 27.34 10.26
CA VAL A 23 14.12 25.93 10.46
C VAL A 23 13.35 25.55 11.73
N PRO A 24 12.42 24.58 11.70
CA PRO A 24 11.88 24.05 12.94
C PRO A 24 13.12 23.60 13.72
N GLY A 25 13.28 24.13 14.93
CA GLY A 25 14.48 23.89 15.73
C GLY A 25 14.81 22.40 15.78
N LEU A 26 16.09 22.09 16.02
CA LEU A 26 16.45 20.81 16.63
C LEU A 26 15.62 20.67 17.92
N ILE A 27 14.43 20.12 17.79
CA ILE A 27 13.77 19.41 18.86
C ILE A 27 14.72 18.25 19.11
N ALA A 28 15.26 18.16 20.32
CA ALA A 28 15.97 16.97 20.74
C ALA A 28 15.08 15.77 20.36
N GLN A 29 15.51 14.98 19.38
CA GLN A 29 14.79 13.77 18.99
C GLN A 29 14.68 12.94 20.26
N GLU A 30 13.46 12.76 20.76
CA GLU A 30 13.24 11.85 21.87
C GLU A 30 13.75 10.49 21.40
N SER A 31 14.82 10.00 22.02
CA SER A 31 15.36 8.65 21.76
C SER A 31 14.46 7.55 22.32
N SER A 32 13.25 7.92 22.75
CA SER A 32 12.28 7.08 23.41
C SER A 32 10.94 7.19 22.70
N PHE A 33 10.37 6.03 22.40
CA PHE A 33 9.03 5.84 21.89
C PHE A 33 8.11 5.41 23.03
N ARG A 34 6.86 5.85 22.97
CA ARG A 34 5.75 5.30 23.75
C ARG A 34 4.49 5.23 22.90
N SER A 35 3.78 4.10 22.96
CA SER A 35 2.48 3.97 22.30
C SER A 35 1.45 4.90 22.94
N LEU A 36 0.63 5.54 22.10
CA LEU A 36 -0.41 6.47 22.53
C LEU A 36 -1.83 5.96 22.25
N TRP A 37 -2.06 4.64 22.14
CA TRP A 37 -3.37 4.10 21.76
C TRP A 37 -4.52 4.54 22.68
N GLN A 38 -4.25 4.80 23.96
CA GLN A 38 -5.21 5.36 24.91
C GLN A 38 -5.70 6.77 24.56
N ASP A 39 -4.97 7.49 23.71
CA ASP A 39 -5.32 8.83 23.27
C ASP A 39 -6.20 8.82 22.01
N TRP A 40 -6.18 7.72 21.25
CA TRP A 40 -6.92 7.58 20.01
C TRP A 40 -8.34 7.05 20.26
N PRO A 41 -9.33 7.47 19.44
CA PRO A 41 -10.62 6.81 19.43
C PRO A 41 -10.51 5.38 18.86
N ASP A 42 -11.53 4.56 19.11
CA ASP A 42 -11.61 3.21 18.55
C ASP A 42 -11.64 3.24 17.01
N MET A 43 -10.76 2.47 16.38
CA MET A 43 -10.65 2.42 14.92
C MET A 43 -9.94 1.15 14.42
N ARG A 44 -10.18 0.79 13.16
CA ARG A 44 -9.55 -0.34 12.47
C ARG A 44 -8.17 0.00 11.92
N TRP A 45 -7.37 0.68 12.74
CA TRP A 45 -6.02 1.10 12.39
C TRP A 45 -5.19 1.29 13.66
N ALA A 46 -3.89 1.01 13.59
CA ALA A 46 -3.00 1.08 14.75
C ALA A 46 -2.44 2.48 15.01
N GLY A 47 -2.47 3.38 14.02
CA GLY A 47 -1.89 4.72 14.08
C GLY A 47 -0.75 4.95 13.07
N PRO A 48 -0.29 6.21 12.92
CA PRO A 48 0.65 6.62 11.88
C PRO A 48 2.09 6.13 12.11
N GLU A 49 2.45 5.75 13.33
CA GLU A 49 3.79 5.28 13.66
C GLU A 49 4.01 3.80 13.33
N TYR A 50 2.99 3.11 12.81
CA TYR A 50 2.97 1.66 12.72
C TYR A 50 2.71 1.11 11.32
N TRP A 51 3.20 -0.10 11.09
CA TRP A 51 2.79 -0.92 9.95
C TRP A 51 2.43 -2.33 10.41
N GLY A 52 1.18 -2.72 10.19
CA GLY A 52 0.72 -4.09 10.38
C GLY A 52 0.92 -4.87 9.09
N ASN A 53 1.55 -6.03 9.17
CA ASN A 53 1.76 -6.89 7.99
C ASN A 53 0.45 -7.42 7.36
N ARG A 54 -0.67 -7.25 8.07
CA ARG A 54 -2.04 -7.30 7.56
C ARG A 54 -2.85 -6.20 8.25
N LEU A 55 -3.28 -5.19 7.49
CA LEU A 55 -4.02 -4.03 8.04
C LEU A 55 -5.27 -4.47 8.82
N GLN A 56 -6.03 -5.41 8.28
CA GLN A 56 -7.34 -5.85 8.76
C GLN A 56 -7.32 -6.46 10.17
N ASP A 57 -6.16 -6.96 10.60
CA ASP A 57 -6.00 -7.71 11.84
C ASP A 57 -5.75 -6.81 13.06
N TRP A 58 -5.44 -5.53 12.85
CA TRP A 58 -5.05 -4.60 13.91
C TRP A 58 -6.08 -3.50 14.10
N SER A 59 -6.46 -3.25 15.35
CA SER A 59 -7.40 -2.17 15.70
C SER A 59 -7.10 -1.60 17.09
N ILE A 60 -7.47 -0.35 17.30
CA ILE A 60 -7.53 0.26 18.62
C ILE A 60 -8.94 0.05 19.17
N ARG A 61 -9.04 -0.50 20.38
CA ARG A 61 -10.30 -0.72 21.12
C ARG A 61 -10.08 -0.42 22.59
N ASP A 62 -10.93 0.40 23.18
CA ASP A 62 -10.87 0.76 24.61
C ASP A 62 -9.46 1.25 25.04
N GLY A 63 -8.80 2.00 24.16
CA GLY A 63 -7.47 2.57 24.42
C GLY A 63 -6.29 1.58 24.38
N VAL A 64 -6.50 0.36 23.88
CA VAL A 64 -5.44 -0.64 23.68
C VAL A 64 -5.41 -1.13 22.24
N LEU A 65 -4.26 -1.65 21.81
CA LEU A 65 -4.12 -2.30 20.51
C LEU A 65 -4.57 -3.76 20.61
N VAL A 66 -5.41 -4.18 19.66
CA VAL A 66 -5.94 -5.53 19.56
C VAL A 66 -5.49 -6.17 18.25
N CYS A 67 -4.89 -7.37 18.36
CA CYS A 67 -4.75 -8.31 17.24
C CYS A 67 -6.01 -9.17 17.20
N GLY A 68 -6.91 -8.87 16.27
CA GLY A 68 -8.26 -9.40 16.19
C GLY A 68 -8.39 -10.80 15.61
N VAL A 69 -7.28 -11.40 15.16
CA VAL A 69 -7.23 -12.74 14.57
C VAL A 69 -6.19 -13.60 15.28
N ARG A 70 -6.49 -14.90 15.47
CA ARG A 70 -5.52 -15.94 15.80
C ARG A 70 -4.97 -16.45 14.49
N ALA A 71 -3.71 -16.16 14.21
CA ALA A 71 -3.05 -16.67 13.02
C ALA A 71 -1.52 -16.57 13.15
N PRO A 72 -0.75 -17.28 12.31
CA PRO A 72 0.70 -17.23 12.36
C PRO A 72 1.22 -15.85 11.94
N ASN A 73 2.32 -15.41 12.58
CA ASN A 73 3.14 -14.30 12.11
C ASN A 73 2.36 -13.00 11.88
N ARG A 74 1.55 -12.54 12.85
CA ARG A 74 1.00 -11.18 12.83
C ARG A 74 1.97 -10.24 13.52
N THR A 75 2.50 -9.28 12.78
CA THR A 75 3.44 -8.28 13.30
C THR A 75 2.89 -6.87 13.13
N LEU A 76 3.20 -6.01 14.12
CA LEU A 76 3.00 -4.57 14.03
C LEU A 76 4.35 -3.88 14.27
N HIS A 77 4.96 -3.38 13.21
CA HIS A 77 6.27 -2.73 13.26
C HIS A 77 6.14 -1.27 13.73
N CYS A 78 7.07 -0.81 14.58
CA CYS A 78 7.27 0.62 14.81
C CYS A 78 8.14 1.18 13.68
N LEU A 79 7.62 2.18 12.96
CA LEU A 79 8.31 2.82 11.84
C LEU A 79 9.27 3.89 12.32
N THR A 80 8.83 4.66 13.31
CA THR A 80 9.51 5.88 13.77
C THR A 80 10.72 5.59 14.66
N HIS A 81 10.85 4.39 15.23
CA HIS A 81 11.95 4.03 16.11
C HIS A 81 12.54 2.68 15.72
N ARG A 82 13.80 2.69 15.27
CA ARG A 82 14.48 1.51 14.72
C ARG A 82 15.82 1.28 15.42
N ALA A 83 16.20 0.02 15.61
CA ALA A 83 17.47 -0.33 16.22
C ALA A 83 18.60 -0.17 15.21
N VAL A 84 19.60 0.65 15.55
CA VAL A 84 20.84 0.86 14.76
C VAL A 84 22.09 0.36 15.49
N ALA A 85 21.98 -0.02 16.77
CA ALA A 85 23.00 -0.70 17.54
C ALA A 85 22.38 -1.52 18.68
N PRO A 86 23.01 -2.60 19.16
CA PRO A 86 22.49 -3.46 20.24
C PRO A 86 22.67 -2.84 21.64
N ARG A 87 22.13 -1.62 21.84
CA ARG A 87 22.15 -0.87 23.12
C ARG A 87 20.82 -0.17 23.36
N TYR A 88 19.76 -0.95 23.43
CA TYR A 88 18.39 -0.48 23.56
C TYR A 88 17.56 -1.43 24.42
N GLU A 89 16.38 -0.96 24.83
CA GLU A 89 15.40 -1.75 25.54
C GLU A 89 14.00 -1.49 25.00
N THR A 90 13.10 -2.43 25.26
CA THR A 90 11.68 -2.28 24.95
C THR A 90 10.83 -2.97 26.01
N SER A 91 9.69 -2.38 26.35
CA SER A 91 8.74 -2.96 27.29
C SER A 91 7.32 -2.85 26.74
N VAL A 92 6.47 -3.83 27.00
CA VAL A 92 5.06 -3.81 26.61
C VAL A 92 4.22 -4.57 27.63
N LEU A 93 3.02 -4.06 27.91
CA LEU A 93 2.00 -4.76 28.69
C LEU A 93 1.13 -5.58 27.74
N ILE A 94 1.08 -6.89 27.97
CA ILE A 94 0.38 -7.85 27.12
C ILE A 94 -0.70 -8.55 27.94
N ASN A 95 -1.92 -8.63 27.41
CA ASN A 95 -2.93 -9.54 27.94
C ASN A 95 -2.78 -10.93 27.32
N LEU A 96 -2.44 -11.93 28.13
CA LEU A 96 -2.21 -13.31 27.70
C LEU A 96 -3.45 -14.21 27.82
N SER A 97 -4.58 -13.69 28.32
CA SER A 97 -5.79 -14.51 28.53
C SER A 97 -6.26 -15.20 27.26
N GLU A 98 -6.14 -14.54 26.10
CA GLU A 98 -6.49 -15.14 24.81
C GLU A 98 -5.51 -16.23 24.37
N LEU A 99 -4.23 -16.12 24.71
CA LEU A 99 -3.22 -17.15 24.41
C LEU A 99 -3.53 -18.48 25.12
N SER A 100 -4.16 -18.42 26.30
CA SER A 100 -4.50 -19.59 27.12
C SER A 100 -5.61 -20.49 26.55
N ARG A 101 -6.38 -20.00 25.57
CA ARG A 101 -7.60 -20.66 25.07
C ARG A 101 -7.37 -21.88 24.17
N ASN A 102 -6.16 -22.09 23.63
CA ASN A 102 -5.82 -23.32 22.91
C ASN A 102 -4.29 -23.55 22.83
N PRO A 103 -3.70 -24.44 23.65
CA PRO A 103 -2.25 -24.52 23.80
C PRO A 103 -1.62 -25.43 22.73
N LYS A 104 -1.21 -24.86 21.60
CA LYS A 104 -0.19 -25.48 20.74
C LYS A 104 1.18 -24.91 21.07
N ALA A 105 2.13 -25.80 21.34
CA ALA A 105 3.42 -25.50 21.98
C ALA A 105 4.30 -24.45 21.29
N THR A 106 4.05 -24.11 20.03
CA THR A 106 4.84 -23.14 19.24
C THR A 106 4.22 -21.75 19.12
N SER A 107 2.98 -21.55 19.60
CA SER A 107 2.34 -20.24 19.60
C SER A 107 2.99 -19.29 20.61
N LEU A 108 3.17 -18.03 20.22
CA LEU A 108 4.02 -17.04 20.89
C LEU A 108 3.38 -15.64 20.79
N VAL A 109 3.35 -14.90 21.90
CA VAL A 109 2.99 -13.47 21.93
C VAL A 109 4.11 -12.67 22.58
N GLY A 110 4.52 -11.56 21.97
CA GLY A 110 5.64 -10.76 22.45
C GLY A 110 6.10 -9.72 21.42
N LEU A 111 7.40 -9.73 21.12
CA LEU A 111 8.04 -8.80 20.19
C LEU A 111 8.91 -9.55 19.17
N ARG A 112 9.19 -8.88 18.05
CA ARG A 112 10.23 -9.25 17.08
C ARG A 112 11.31 -8.17 17.09
N LEU A 113 12.56 -8.60 17.26
CA LEU A 113 13.74 -7.73 17.31
C LEU A 113 14.55 -7.85 16.02
N GLY A 114 15.19 -6.75 15.61
CA GLY A 114 16.13 -6.75 14.49
C GLY A 114 15.51 -7.16 13.15
N GLY A 115 14.24 -6.81 12.92
CA GLY A 115 13.52 -7.16 11.70
C GLY A 115 14.18 -6.56 10.47
N LYS A 116 14.47 -7.40 9.47
CA LYS A 116 15.06 -7.01 8.18
C LYS A 116 14.32 -7.67 7.02
N GLY A 117 14.11 -6.91 5.95
CA GLY A 117 13.58 -7.41 4.69
C GLY A 117 14.70 -7.79 3.71
N PRO A 118 14.33 -8.25 2.50
CA PRO A 118 15.28 -8.53 1.42
C PRO A 118 16.13 -7.32 1.00
N PHE A 119 15.61 -6.10 1.17
CA PHE A 119 16.30 -4.86 0.84
C PHE A 119 16.67 -4.06 2.10
N PRO A 120 17.77 -3.28 2.06
CA PRO A 120 18.21 -2.44 3.18
C PRO A 120 17.34 -1.17 3.34
N ASP A 121 16.02 -1.36 3.47
CA ASP A 121 15.01 -0.33 3.68
C ASP A 121 14.05 -0.78 4.79
N TYR A 122 13.64 0.16 5.64
CA TYR A 122 12.74 -0.15 6.75
C TYR A 122 11.34 -0.57 6.31
N ARG A 123 10.90 -0.13 5.14
CA ARG A 123 9.63 -0.55 4.52
C ARG A 123 9.74 -2.03 4.16
N SER A 124 10.83 -2.43 3.51
CA SER A 124 11.11 -3.84 3.21
C SER A 124 11.08 -4.69 4.49
N ALA A 125 11.66 -4.19 5.58
CA ALA A 125 11.60 -4.83 6.89
C ALA A 125 10.22 -4.81 7.56
N ALA A 126 9.34 -3.85 7.23
CA ALA A 126 7.99 -3.79 7.79
C ALA A 126 7.04 -4.79 7.12
N VAL A 127 7.25 -5.09 5.83
CA VAL A 127 6.41 -6.04 5.07
C VAL A 127 6.98 -7.46 5.10
N HIS A 128 8.27 -7.62 4.81
CA HIS A 128 8.93 -8.92 4.65
C HIS A 128 9.92 -9.25 5.79
N GLY A 129 9.81 -8.53 6.91
CA GLY A 129 10.75 -8.59 8.02
C GLY A 129 10.87 -9.94 8.70
N ILE A 130 12.06 -10.53 8.64
CA ILE A 130 12.45 -11.65 9.50
C ILE A 130 13.37 -11.11 10.60
N GLY A 131 13.20 -11.61 11.83
CA GLY A 131 13.96 -11.16 12.99
C GLY A 131 13.93 -12.20 14.11
N ILE A 132 14.35 -11.79 15.30
CA ILE A 132 14.38 -12.66 16.48
C ILE A 132 13.09 -12.47 17.27
N ASP A 133 12.30 -13.52 17.34
CA ASP A 133 11.07 -13.53 18.13
C ASP A 133 11.39 -13.75 19.62
N VAL A 134 10.82 -12.89 20.46
CA VAL A 134 10.95 -12.92 21.92
C VAL A 134 9.57 -12.77 22.57
N GLY A 135 9.25 -13.57 23.58
CA GLY A 135 7.90 -13.49 24.17
C GLY A 135 7.55 -14.64 25.09
N VAL A 136 6.24 -14.87 25.25
CA VAL A 136 5.65 -15.93 26.09
C VAL A 136 4.95 -16.94 25.19
N GLU A 137 5.28 -18.22 25.37
CA GLU A 137 4.62 -19.34 24.69
C GLU A 137 3.31 -19.74 25.40
N THR A 138 2.46 -20.53 24.75
CA THR A 138 1.22 -21.07 25.36
C THR A 138 1.46 -21.97 26.58
N THR A 139 2.70 -22.40 26.81
CA THR A 139 3.11 -23.15 28.01
C THR A 139 3.38 -22.25 29.21
N GLY A 140 3.41 -20.92 29.01
CA GLY A 140 3.89 -19.95 29.98
C GLY A 140 5.40 -19.78 30.00
N ALA A 141 6.16 -20.56 29.22
CA ALA A 141 7.61 -20.40 29.10
C ALA A 141 7.95 -19.11 28.34
N LEU A 142 9.01 -18.43 28.77
CA LEU A 142 9.63 -17.34 28.01
C LEU A 142 10.46 -17.91 26.86
N ARG A 143 10.50 -17.22 25.73
CA ARG A 143 11.26 -17.59 24.54
C ARG A 143 12.12 -16.43 24.05
N ILE A 144 13.35 -16.75 23.65
CA ILE A 144 14.25 -15.86 22.89
C ILE A 144 14.85 -16.67 21.75
N GLY A 145 14.39 -16.46 20.51
CA GLY A 145 14.83 -17.24 19.35
C GLY A 145 14.49 -18.73 19.50
N ASP A 146 15.51 -19.58 19.64
CA ASP A 146 15.38 -21.03 19.88
C ASP A 146 15.41 -21.42 21.37
N ARG A 147 15.79 -20.50 22.28
CA ARG A 147 15.92 -20.73 23.72
C ARG A 147 14.59 -20.56 24.45
N ARG A 148 14.39 -21.36 25.50
CA ARG A 148 13.22 -21.34 26.38
C ARG A 148 13.62 -21.27 27.86
N SER A 149 12.82 -20.61 28.70
CA SER A 149 12.99 -20.65 30.15
C SER A 149 12.52 -21.97 30.75
N SER A 150 13.10 -22.32 31.91
CA SER A 150 12.60 -23.41 32.76
C SER A 150 11.37 -22.97 33.56
N GLU A 151 11.34 -21.72 34.00
CA GLU A 151 10.23 -21.10 34.69
C GLU A 151 9.08 -20.83 33.71
N THR A 152 7.86 -21.03 34.18
CA THR A 152 6.63 -20.67 33.46
C THR A 152 5.85 -19.64 34.26
N ILE A 153 5.13 -18.78 33.55
CA ILE A 153 4.23 -17.79 34.15
C ILE A 153 2.76 -18.17 33.92
N SER A 154 1.85 -17.61 34.73
CA SER A 154 0.41 -17.73 34.48
C SER A 154 0.01 -16.95 33.24
N LEU A 155 -0.94 -17.50 32.47
CA LEU A 155 -1.54 -16.88 31.30
C LEU A 155 -2.91 -16.23 31.61
N GLU A 156 -3.41 -16.33 32.84
CA GLU A 156 -4.77 -15.88 33.21
C GLU A 156 -4.92 -14.35 33.30
N GLY A 157 -3.82 -13.60 33.22
CA GLY A 157 -3.84 -12.16 33.37
C GLY A 157 -2.74 -11.46 32.57
N PRO A 158 -2.73 -10.12 32.62
CA PRO A 158 -1.73 -9.35 31.92
C PRO A 158 -0.33 -9.56 32.51
N VAL A 159 0.69 -9.40 31.66
CA VAL A 159 2.11 -9.45 32.05
C VAL A 159 2.84 -8.30 31.37
N ARG A 160 3.80 -7.69 32.08
CA ARG A 160 4.74 -6.76 31.46
C ARG A 160 5.96 -7.53 31.00
N LEU A 161 6.24 -7.50 29.70
CA LEU A 161 7.51 -7.97 29.16
C LEU A 161 8.48 -6.79 29.11
N HIS A 162 9.71 -7.02 29.56
CA HIS A 162 10.82 -6.08 29.44
C HIS A 162 12.01 -6.79 28.80
N VAL A 163 12.51 -6.23 27.70
CA VAL A 163 13.60 -6.77 26.91
C VAL A 163 14.73 -5.77 26.91
N VAL A 164 15.90 -6.20 27.40
CA VAL A 164 17.11 -5.37 27.43
C VAL A 164 18.16 -5.98 26.50
N ILE A 165 18.67 -5.16 25.59
CA ILE A 165 19.68 -5.52 24.62
C ILE A 165 20.97 -4.76 24.95
N THR A 166 22.03 -5.50 25.24
CA THR A 166 23.35 -4.94 25.55
C THR A 166 24.44 -5.57 24.71
N ASP A 167 25.35 -4.75 24.23
CA ASP A 167 26.58 -5.21 23.59
C ASP A 167 27.56 -5.76 24.63
N SER A 168 28.22 -6.89 24.35
CA SER A 168 29.22 -7.49 25.23
C SER A 168 30.44 -7.96 24.44
N SER A 169 31.58 -8.13 25.10
CA SER A 169 32.88 -8.40 24.45
C SER A 169 32.97 -9.75 23.70
N GLY A 170 31.91 -10.56 23.69
CA GLY A 170 31.83 -11.85 22.98
C GLY A 170 30.55 -12.04 22.16
N GLY A 171 29.75 -10.98 21.95
CA GLY A 171 28.44 -11.05 21.30
C GLY A 171 27.44 -10.08 21.95
N SER A 172 26.27 -9.91 21.36
CA SER A 172 25.20 -9.12 21.96
C SER A 172 24.30 -10.01 22.84
N ARG A 173 23.93 -9.48 24.00
CA ARG A 173 23.06 -10.11 24.99
C ARG A 173 21.64 -9.58 24.86
N VAL A 174 20.68 -10.50 24.83
CA VAL A 174 19.24 -10.23 24.98
C VAL A 174 18.78 -10.84 26.30
N GLN A 175 18.20 -10.01 27.17
CA GLN A 175 17.52 -10.46 28.39
C GLN A 175 16.04 -10.15 28.29
N LEU A 176 15.20 -11.18 28.37
CA LEU A 176 13.75 -11.07 28.47
C LEU A 176 13.32 -11.33 29.92
N THR A 177 12.58 -10.41 30.50
CA THR A 177 12.05 -10.51 31.87
C THR A 177 10.54 -10.30 31.83
N ALA A 178 9.80 -11.16 32.53
CA ALA A 178 8.36 -11.01 32.73
C ALA A 178 8.10 -10.48 34.14
N HIS A 179 7.30 -9.42 34.26
CA HIS A 179 6.90 -8.79 35.52
C HIS A 179 5.39 -8.80 35.69
N SER A 180 4.91 -8.63 36.92
CA SER A 180 3.51 -8.26 37.15
C SER A 180 3.13 -6.98 36.38
N PRO A 181 1.84 -6.76 36.06
CA PRO A 181 1.37 -5.66 35.21
C PRO A 181 1.88 -4.26 35.59
N ASP A 182 1.99 -4.02 36.90
CA ASP A 182 2.42 -2.77 37.53
C ASP A 182 3.95 -2.59 37.54
N GLY A 183 4.71 -3.49 36.89
CA GLY A 183 6.17 -3.50 36.94
C GLY A 183 6.73 -3.97 38.28
N GLY A 184 5.91 -4.68 39.06
CA GLY A 184 6.28 -5.27 40.35
C GLY A 184 7.22 -6.49 40.23
N PRO A 185 7.02 -7.55 41.04
CA PRO A 185 7.99 -8.64 41.12
C PRO A 185 8.24 -9.32 39.76
N GLU A 186 9.50 -9.71 39.56
CA GLU A 186 9.90 -10.58 38.46
C GLU A 186 9.25 -11.95 38.61
N LEU A 187 8.54 -12.38 37.57
CA LEU A 187 7.86 -13.66 37.49
C LEU A 187 8.75 -14.73 36.84
N ALA A 188 9.50 -14.34 35.80
CA ALA A 188 10.44 -15.22 35.10
C ALA A 188 11.48 -14.38 34.33
N ARG A 189 12.62 -14.99 34.02
CA ARG A 189 13.70 -14.37 33.24
C ARG A 189 14.37 -15.38 32.32
N LEU A 190 14.72 -14.93 31.12
CA LEU A 190 15.53 -15.67 30.16
C LEU A 190 16.63 -14.76 29.61
N THR A 191 17.83 -15.30 29.36
CA THR A 191 18.96 -14.57 28.79
C THR A 191 19.63 -15.39 27.71
N HIS A 192 20.02 -14.73 26.61
CA HIS A 192 20.80 -15.31 25.53
C HIS A 192 21.93 -14.36 25.12
N ASN A 193 23.18 -14.84 25.13
CA ASN A 193 24.39 -14.02 24.95
C ASN A 193 25.11 -14.22 23.61
N GLU A 194 24.55 -14.99 22.67
CA GLU A 194 25.29 -15.47 21.49
C GLU A 194 24.78 -14.86 20.18
N PHE A 195 24.06 -13.74 20.24
CA PHE A 195 23.64 -13.02 19.03
C PHE A 195 24.79 -12.19 18.48
N LYS A 196 24.86 -12.08 17.16
CA LYS A 196 25.71 -11.06 16.55
C LYS A 196 25.01 -9.70 16.65
N SER A 197 25.79 -8.63 16.73
CA SER A 197 25.24 -7.27 16.77
C SER A 197 24.32 -6.98 15.58
N GLU A 198 24.66 -7.51 14.41
CA GLU A 198 23.84 -7.37 13.20
C GLU A 198 22.44 -7.98 13.37
N ASP A 199 22.27 -9.09 14.09
CA ASP A 199 20.97 -9.77 14.23
C ASP A 199 19.93 -8.94 15.00
N LEU A 200 20.38 -7.91 15.74
CA LEU A 200 19.57 -7.06 16.61
C LEU A 200 19.40 -5.63 16.06
N ILE A 201 19.93 -5.37 14.86
CA ILE A 201 19.76 -4.10 14.13
C ILE A 201 18.61 -4.26 13.14
N GLY A 202 17.67 -3.32 13.12
CA GLY A 202 16.50 -3.34 12.25
C GLY A 202 15.23 -2.83 12.92
N ASN A 203 14.08 -3.18 12.36
CA ASN A 203 12.78 -2.81 12.92
C ASN A 203 12.50 -3.56 14.22
N VAL A 204 11.78 -2.93 15.13
CA VAL A 204 11.19 -3.56 16.32
C VAL A 204 9.68 -3.65 16.08
N ALA A 205 9.09 -4.80 16.39
CA ALA A 205 7.66 -5.03 16.18
C ALA A 205 7.03 -5.75 17.36
N LEU A 206 5.73 -5.53 17.55
CA LEU A 206 4.90 -6.45 18.32
C LEU A 206 4.64 -7.72 17.51
N LEU A 207 4.47 -8.84 18.20
CA LEU A 207 4.25 -10.15 17.60
C LEU A 207 3.08 -10.87 18.27
N SER A 208 2.14 -11.33 17.44
CA SER A 208 1.14 -12.34 17.77
C SER A 208 1.28 -13.49 16.77
N HIS A 209 1.73 -14.66 17.24
CA HIS A 209 1.92 -15.84 16.40
C HIS A 209 1.13 -16.99 16.99
N ILE A 210 -0.01 -17.32 16.39
CA ILE A 210 -0.86 -18.44 16.80
C ILE A 210 -0.94 -19.43 15.64
N GLU A 211 -0.51 -20.67 15.85
CA GLU A 211 -0.45 -21.70 14.78
C GLU A 211 -1.81 -22.06 14.19
N GLU A 212 -2.86 -21.96 15.00
CA GLU A 212 -4.22 -22.23 14.56
C GLU A 212 -4.86 -20.94 14.07
N GLU A 213 -5.32 -20.97 12.82
CA GLU A 213 -6.00 -19.83 12.20
C GLU A 213 -7.49 -19.84 12.54
N THR A 214 -7.94 -18.82 13.29
CA THR A 214 -9.36 -18.60 13.62
C THR A 214 -9.67 -17.10 13.64
N PRO A 215 -10.93 -16.69 13.39
CA PRO A 215 -11.34 -15.28 13.44
C PRO A 215 -11.44 -14.71 14.87
N ASP A 216 -10.91 -15.42 15.88
CA ASP A 216 -10.96 -14.97 17.28
C ASP A 216 -9.83 -13.98 17.59
N GLN A 217 -10.03 -13.17 18.62
CA GLN A 217 -8.97 -12.31 19.14
C GLN A 217 -7.77 -13.11 19.65
N ALA A 218 -6.55 -12.67 19.35
CA ALA A 218 -5.33 -13.36 19.76
C ALA A 218 -4.57 -12.68 20.89
N ALA A 219 -4.45 -11.35 20.85
CA ALA A 219 -3.62 -10.61 21.80
C ALA A 219 -4.08 -9.16 21.94
N MET A 220 -3.84 -8.60 23.13
CA MET A 220 -4.02 -7.17 23.41
C MET A 220 -2.70 -6.60 23.94
N PHE A 221 -2.31 -5.44 23.43
CA PHE A 221 -1.07 -4.76 23.76
C PHE A 221 -1.37 -3.34 24.24
N SER A 222 -0.62 -2.89 25.25
CA SER A 222 -0.70 -1.53 25.78
C SER A 222 0.64 -1.12 26.36
N ASP A 223 0.84 0.19 26.52
CA ASP A 223 2.04 0.76 27.15
C ASP A 223 3.34 0.19 26.57
N TRP A 224 3.45 0.24 25.24
CA TRP A 224 4.63 -0.19 24.51
C TRP A 224 5.65 0.95 24.48
N ASP A 225 6.82 0.70 25.04
CA ASP A 225 7.94 1.63 25.07
C ASP A 225 9.16 1.04 24.34
N ILE A 226 9.95 1.90 23.69
CA ILE A 226 11.26 1.58 23.13
C ILE A 226 12.22 2.71 23.51
N SER A 227 13.41 2.41 24.02
CA SER A 227 14.36 3.45 24.40
C SER A 227 15.81 2.99 24.28
N GLY A 228 16.75 3.94 24.32
CA GLY A 228 18.17 3.68 24.50
C GLY A 228 19.06 4.22 23.38
N SER A 229 20.36 4.25 23.65
CA SER A 229 21.36 4.86 22.74
C SER A 229 21.51 4.18 21.38
N GLY A 230 20.99 2.96 21.23
CA GLY A 230 20.97 2.20 19.98
C GLY A 230 19.73 2.43 19.11
N ILE A 231 18.83 3.32 19.48
CA ILE A 231 17.60 3.63 18.72
C ILE A 231 17.79 4.88 17.88
N LEU A 232 17.45 4.78 16.60
CA LEU A 232 17.24 5.92 15.71
C LEU A 232 15.76 6.28 15.75
N ALA A 233 15.46 7.49 16.24
CA ALA A 233 14.14 8.09 16.13
C ALA A 233 14.03 8.88 14.82
N ASP A 234 12.96 8.70 14.08
CA ASP A 234 12.63 9.42 12.85
C ASP A 234 11.10 9.53 12.71
N PRO A 235 10.48 10.56 13.31
CA PRO A 235 9.03 10.77 13.21
C PRO A 235 8.55 11.02 11.77
N SER A 236 9.45 11.40 10.85
CA SER A 236 9.07 11.76 9.47
C SER A 236 8.69 10.56 8.61
N VAL A 237 9.06 9.34 9.02
CA VAL A 237 8.75 8.10 8.31
C VAL A 237 7.41 7.48 8.70
N GLY A 238 6.61 8.18 9.51
CA GLY A 238 5.22 7.78 9.77
C GLY A 238 4.42 7.63 8.47
N PHE A 239 3.44 6.73 8.49
CA PHE A 239 2.61 6.42 7.34
C PHE A 239 1.13 6.58 7.70
N GLY A 240 0.55 7.70 7.26
CA GLY A 240 -0.85 8.05 7.51
C GLY A 240 -1.01 9.22 8.49
N PRO A 241 -2.26 9.58 8.84
CA PRO A 241 -3.53 9.02 8.36
C PRO A 241 -3.88 9.41 6.92
N ILE A 242 -3.12 10.32 6.30
CA ILE A 242 -3.20 10.60 4.86
C ILE A 242 -2.03 9.86 4.19
N MET A 243 -2.32 8.76 3.50
CA MET A 243 -1.31 7.84 2.98
C MET A 243 -0.55 8.44 1.79
N PHE A 244 -1.32 8.96 0.83
CA PHE A 244 -0.87 9.61 -0.40
C PHE A 244 -2.04 10.29 -1.10
N ALA A 245 -1.74 11.00 -2.19
CA ALA A 245 -2.75 11.58 -3.06
C ALA A 245 -2.30 11.60 -4.52
N GLN A 246 -3.27 11.47 -5.41
CA GLN A 246 -3.10 11.51 -6.86
C GLN A 246 -4.11 12.47 -7.49
N TYR A 247 -3.75 13.08 -8.62
CA TYR A 247 -4.58 14.09 -9.25
C TYR A 247 -4.47 14.09 -10.78
N THR A 248 -5.51 14.58 -11.45
CA THR A 248 -5.46 14.98 -12.86
C THR A 248 -5.82 16.46 -13.03
N LEU A 249 -5.29 17.05 -14.10
CA LEU A 249 -5.74 18.34 -14.61
C LEU A 249 -6.43 18.10 -15.95
N HIS A 250 -7.68 18.56 -16.08
CA HIS A 250 -8.46 18.40 -17.30
C HIS A 250 -9.39 19.59 -17.47
N GLN A 251 -9.32 20.29 -18.60
CA GLN A 251 -10.23 21.38 -18.95
C GLN A 251 -10.50 22.34 -17.79
N ASN A 252 -9.44 22.96 -17.26
CA ASN A 252 -9.51 23.89 -16.11
C ASN A 252 -10.13 23.28 -14.85
N THR A 253 -10.03 21.97 -14.66
CA THR A 253 -10.50 21.28 -13.46
C THR A 253 -9.35 20.48 -12.86
N LEU A 254 -9.10 20.70 -11.58
CA LEU A 254 -8.29 19.81 -10.76
C LEU A 254 -9.21 18.81 -10.08
N LYS A 255 -8.97 17.53 -10.31
CA LYS A 255 -9.51 16.45 -9.49
C LYS A 255 -8.39 15.79 -8.72
N LEU A 256 -8.55 15.69 -7.40
CA LEU A 256 -7.55 15.14 -6.50
C LEU A 256 -8.22 14.13 -5.57
N THR A 257 -7.63 12.95 -5.42
CA THR A 257 -8.05 11.94 -4.47
C THR A 257 -6.98 11.77 -3.41
N ALA A 258 -7.36 11.89 -2.14
CA ALA A 258 -6.53 11.53 -1.00
C ALA A 258 -6.90 10.12 -0.55
N GLN A 259 -5.91 9.23 -0.49
CA GLN A 259 -6.05 7.92 0.16
C GLN A 259 -5.79 8.07 1.66
N LEU A 260 -6.71 7.57 2.49
CA LEU A 260 -6.66 7.72 3.94
C LEU A 260 -6.58 6.35 4.61
N ALA A 261 -6.05 6.33 5.84
CA ALA A 261 -6.18 5.21 6.75
C ALA A 261 -7.65 4.96 7.15
N PRO A 262 -7.98 3.79 7.75
CA PRO A 262 -9.31 3.52 8.33
C PRO A 262 -9.65 4.43 9.53
N ILE A 263 -10.07 5.66 9.23
CA ILE A 263 -10.40 6.73 10.20
C ILE A 263 -11.82 7.29 10.02
N GLU A 264 -12.57 6.76 9.06
CA GLU A 264 -13.94 7.16 8.72
C GLU A 264 -14.96 6.84 9.81
N SER A 265 -14.64 5.94 10.74
CA SER A 265 -15.49 5.61 11.88
C SER A 265 -15.63 6.80 12.84
N ILE A 266 -14.73 7.78 12.74
CA ILE A 266 -14.80 9.05 13.46
C ILE A 266 -15.93 9.89 12.87
N PRO A 267 -16.99 10.18 13.65
CA PRO A 267 -18.15 10.93 13.15
C PRO A 267 -17.76 12.33 12.67
N ASP A 268 -18.42 12.78 11.61
CA ASP A 268 -18.31 14.13 11.05
C ASP A 268 -16.88 14.55 10.64
N LEU A 269 -15.99 13.59 10.40
CA LEU A 269 -14.62 13.86 9.98
C LEU A 269 -14.59 14.39 8.53
N GLU A 270 -14.10 15.62 8.36
CA GLU A 270 -13.86 16.23 7.05
C GLU A 270 -12.36 16.29 6.74
N VAL A 271 -12.01 16.08 5.47
CA VAL A 271 -10.67 16.33 4.95
C VAL A 271 -10.68 17.63 4.16
N VAL A 272 -9.65 18.45 4.38
CA VAL A 272 -9.53 19.79 3.81
C VAL A 272 -8.40 19.82 2.80
N LEU A 273 -8.67 20.34 1.59
CA LEU A 273 -7.65 20.67 0.61
C LEU A 273 -7.37 22.17 0.67
N GLU A 274 -6.10 22.51 0.89
CA GLU A 274 -5.61 23.88 0.85
C GLU A 274 -4.50 24.02 -0.20
N THR A 275 -4.40 25.21 -0.79
CA THR A 275 -3.39 25.51 -1.81
C THR A 275 -2.65 26.79 -1.47
N ARG A 276 -1.43 26.92 -2.00
CA ARG A 276 -0.59 28.08 -1.83
C ARG A 276 0.18 28.37 -3.11
N SER A 277 0.10 29.62 -3.57
CA SER A 277 1.01 30.15 -4.59
C SER A 277 2.18 30.85 -3.91
N GLN A 278 3.39 30.70 -4.46
CA GLN A 278 4.66 31.19 -3.89
C GLN A 278 4.54 32.53 -3.13
N GLY A 279 4.81 32.49 -1.81
CA GLY A 279 4.82 33.66 -0.93
C GLY A 279 3.46 34.13 -0.39
N ARG A 280 2.37 33.42 -0.67
CA ARG A 280 1.03 33.68 -0.09
C ARG A 280 0.75 32.76 1.11
N ASP A 281 -0.30 33.07 1.87
CA ASP A 281 -0.80 32.16 2.89
C ASP A 281 -1.56 30.98 2.27
N TRP A 282 -1.68 29.88 3.02
CA TRP A 282 -2.51 28.74 2.65
C TRP A 282 -3.99 29.16 2.56
N ALA A 283 -4.65 28.79 1.47
CA ALA A 283 -6.07 29.03 1.27
C ALA A 283 -6.82 27.71 1.10
N GLN A 284 -7.86 27.50 1.90
CA GLN A 284 -8.79 26.39 1.72
C GLN A 284 -9.52 26.54 0.39
N VAL A 285 -9.45 25.52 -0.46
CA VAL A 285 -10.13 25.49 -1.77
C VAL A 285 -11.23 24.45 -1.85
N ALA A 286 -11.17 23.38 -1.03
CA ALA A 286 -12.21 22.36 -1.00
C ALA A 286 -12.23 21.60 0.34
N ARG A 287 -13.36 20.91 0.58
CA ARG A 287 -13.55 19.93 1.66
C ARG A 287 -14.21 18.68 1.09
N ALA A 288 -13.95 17.53 1.70
CA ALA A 288 -14.57 16.28 1.31
C ALA A 288 -14.81 15.39 2.54
N SER A 289 -15.92 14.65 2.52
CA SER A 289 -16.13 13.53 3.42
C SER A 289 -15.27 12.34 3.02
N ILE A 290 -15.11 11.40 3.94
CA ILE A 290 -14.38 10.16 3.71
C ILE A 290 -15.36 9.10 3.19
N ASP A 291 -15.05 8.51 2.03
CA ASP A 291 -15.75 7.32 1.58
C ASP A 291 -15.51 6.18 2.57
N ALA A 292 -16.57 5.48 2.96
CA ALA A 292 -16.43 4.38 3.89
C ALA A 292 -15.51 3.31 3.29
N LEU A 293 -15.94 2.53 2.33
CA LEU A 293 -15.18 1.33 1.97
C LEU A 293 -13.82 1.62 1.33
N ALA A 294 -13.72 2.62 0.46
CA ALA A 294 -12.47 2.97 -0.23
C ALA A 294 -11.50 3.82 0.62
N ARG A 295 -11.98 4.39 1.73
CA ARG A 295 -11.22 5.31 2.61
C ARG A 295 -10.57 6.45 1.84
N THR A 296 -11.32 7.06 0.92
CA THR A 296 -10.83 8.18 0.10
C THR A 296 -11.55 9.49 0.41
N ALA A 297 -10.85 10.60 0.33
CA ALA A 297 -11.43 11.94 0.25
C ALA A 297 -11.18 12.52 -1.15
N ARG A 298 -12.26 12.92 -1.83
CA ARG A 298 -12.24 13.29 -3.26
C ARG A 298 -12.56 14.77 -3.41
N PHE A 299 -11.69 15.50 -4.08
CA PHE A 299 -11.78 16.94 -4.29
C PHE A 299 -11.96 17.27 -5.77
N ARG A 300 -12.80 18.25 -6.05
CA ARG A 300 -12.96 18.88 -7.37
C ARG A 300 -12.81 20.38 -7.21
N VAL A 301 -11.87 20.97 -7.94
CA VAL A 301 -11.66 22.42 -7.99
C VAL A 301 -11.78 22.88 -9.45
N GLU A 302 -12.86 23.56 -9.76
CA GLU A 302 -13.13 24.09 -11.09
C GLU A 302 -12.45 25.44 -11.31
N SER A 303 -12.38 25.88 -12.57
CA SER A 303 -11.67 27.11 -12.97
C SER A 303 -10.21 27.13 -12.52
N TRP A 304 -9.58 25.96 -12.46
CA TRP A 304 -8.17 25.79 -12.14
C TRP A 304 -7.29 26.42 -13.22
N VAL A 305 -6.27 27.15 -12.77
CA VAL A 305 -5.28 27.79 -13.62
C VAL A 305 -3.98 26.99 -13.55
N SER A 306 -3.67 26.24 -14.61
CA SER A 306 -2.52 25.33 -14.69
C SER A 306 -1.22 26.00 -15.17
N SER A 307 -1.15 27.34 -15.24
CA SER A 307 0.01 28.04 -15.82
C SER A 307 1.25 28.13 -14.91
N ARG A 308 1.20 27.57 -13.69
CA ARG A 308 2.27 27.62 -12.70
C ARG A 308 2.12 26.50 -11.68
N ASP A 309 3.23 26.14 -11.05
CA ASP A 309 3.21 25.23 -9.92
C ASP A 309 2.44 25.85 -8.75
N VAL A 310 1.59 25.03 -8.13
CA VAL A 310 0.81 25.39 -6.95
C VAL A 310 1.05 24.33 -5.88
N GLU A 311 1.57 24.74 -4.72
CA GLU A 311 1.69 23.84 -3.58
C GLU A 311 0.29 23.50 -3.07
N TYR A 312 0.07 22.24 -2.71
CA TYR A 312 -1.13 21.81 -2.01
C TYR A 312 -0.78 21.14 -0.69
N ARG A 313 -1.71 21.23 0.26
CA ARG A 313 -1.71 20.38 1.45
C ARG A 313 -3.11 19.82 1.68
N ILE A 314 -3.14 18.55 2.05
CA ILE A 314 -4.35 17.87 2.50
C ILE A 314 -4.24 17.81 4.02
N ARG A 315 -5.32 18.16 4.72
CA ARG A 315 -5.34 18.22 6.19
C ARG A 315 -6.53 17.47 6.75
N VAL A 316 -6.30 16.68 7.78
CA VAL A 316 -7.33 16.06 8.62
C VAL A 316 -7.04 16.36 10.09
N THR A 317 -8.08 16.60 10.88
CA THR A 317 -7.95 16.85 12.32
C THR A 317 -8.60 15.72 13.10
N ILE A 318 -7.81 14.94 13.80
CA ILE A 318 -8.27 13.78 14.58
C ILE A 318 -8.56 14.23 16.02
N PRO A 319 -9.74 13.95 16.58
CA PRO A 319 -10.10 14.32 17.95
C PRO A 319 -9.51 13.31 18.95
N LEU A 320 -8.22 13.44 19.27
CA LEU A 320 -7.62 12.63 20.35
C LEU A 320 -8.16 13.07 21.71
N THR A 321 -8.12 12.17 22.70
CA THR A 321 -8.59 12.46 24.07
C THR A 321 -7.75 13.55 24.76
N THR A 322 -6.49 13.71 24.35
CA THR A 322 -5.55 14.74 24.81
C THR A 322 -5.72 16.09 24.09
N GLY A 323 -6.52 16.14 23.03
CA GLY A 323 -6.78 17.32 22.21
C GLY A 323 -6.74 17.02 20.72
N PRO A 324 -7.30 17.90 19.87
CA PRO A 324 -7.30 17.68 18.42
C PRO A 324 -5.87 17.68 17.85
N ALA A 325 -5.52 16.64 17.10
CA ALA A 325 -4.25 16.51 16.40
C ALA A 325 -4.44 16.75 14.89
N VAL A 326 -3.54 17.52 14.29
CA VAL A 326 -3.60 17.88 12.87
C VAL A 326 -2.57 17.07 12.09
N TYR A 327 -3.02 16.40 11.04
CA TYR A 327 -2.16 15.66 10.12
C TYR A 327 -2.21 16.30 8.73
N GLU A 328 -1.05 16.38 8.07
CA GLU A 328 -0.89 17.05 6.79
C GLU A 328 -0.13 16.17 5.79
N TYR A 329 -0.56 16.21 4.52
CA TYR A 329 0.17 15.63 3.40
C TYR A 329 0.43 16.72 2.35
N LEU A 330 1.69 16.88 1.97
CA LEU A 330 2.18 17.95 1.09
C LEU A 330 2.46 17.43 -0.32
N GLY A 331 2.15 18.25 -1.32
CA GLY A 331 2.53 17.99 -2.70
C GLY A 331 2.48 19.24 -3.57
N THR A 332 2.55 19.05 -4.87
CA THR A 332 2.49 20.15 -5.84
C THR A 332 1.60 19.76 -7.00
N VAL A 333 0.67 20.65 -7.34
CA VAL A 333 0.00 20.61 -8.64
C VAL A 333 0.92 21.30 -9.62
N ALA A 334 1.58 20.52 -10.48
CA ALA A 334 2.48 21.02 -11.51
C ALA A 334 1.81 22.01 -12.47
N ALA A 335 2.60 22.96 -12.96
CA ALA A 335 2.25 23.70 -14.16
C ALA A 335 2.07 22.72 -15.32
N GLU A 336 1.00 22.89 -16.10
CA GLU A 336 0.80 22.15 -17.33
C GLU A 336 1.82 22.63 -18.38
N PRO A 337 2.58 21.72 -19.01
CA PRO A 337 3.48 22.06 -20.11
C PRO A 337 2.73 22.75 -21.26
N ASN A 338 3.43 23.60 -22.02
CA ASN A 338 2.79 24.25 -23.18
C ASN A 338 2.47 23.21 -24.26
N LEU A 339 1.41 23.48 -25.04
CA LEU A 339 0.84 22.55 -26.01
C LEU A 339 1.81 21.92 -27.03
N MET A 340 2.98 22.51 -27.28
CA MET A 340 3.95 22.01 -28.27
C MET A 340 5.31 21.69 -27.64
N ASP A 341 5.41 21.75 -26.32
CA ASP A 341 6.60 21.33 -25.60
C ASP A 341 6.68 19.79 -25.60
N SER A 342 7.88 19.25 -25.51
CA SER A 342 8.07 17.80 -25.41
C SER A 342 7.49 17.28 -24.09
N LEU A 343 6.46 16.44 -24.18
CA LEU A 343 5.85 15.79 -23.02
C LEU A 343 6.55 14.46 -22.70
N LYS A 344 6.91 14.24 -21.43
CA LYS A 344 7.49 13.00 -20.93
C LYS A 344 6.51 12.27 -20.02
N ALA A 345 6.16 11.05 -20.41
CA ALA A 345 5.36 10.16 -19.58
C ALA A 345 6.26 9.09 -18.93
N ALA A 346 6.12 8.90 -17.61
CA ALA A 346 6.56 7.67 -16.96
C ALA A 346 5.41 6.66 -17.05
N VAL A 347 5.67 5.44 -17.52
CA VAL A 347 4.64 4.43 -17.77
C VAL A 347 4.98 3.15 -17.01
N PHE A 348 4.02 2.65 -16.23
CA PHE A 348 4.17 1.53 -15.32
C PHE A 348 3.02 0.54 -15.46
N SER A 349 3.29 -0.73 -15.21
CA SER A 349 2.32 -1.80 -15.02
C SER A 349 2.98 -2.95 -14.26
N CYS A 350 2.19 -3.91 -13.79
CA CYS A 350 2.68 -5.19 -13.27
C CYS A 350 3.63 -5.07 -12.07
N ASN A 351 3.17 -4.37 -11.03
CA ASN A 351 3.92 -4.11 -9.81
C ASN A 351 3.79 -5.26 -8.79
N ALA A 352 4.51 -6.36 -9.05
CA ALA A 352 4.69 -7.43 -8.06
C ALA A 352 5.56 -6.95 -6.89
N ASP A 353 5.28 -7.43 -5.68
CA ASP A 353 5.92 -6.94 -4.44
C ASP A 353 7.35 -7.46 -4.22
N HIS A 354 7.91 -8.22 -5.15
CA HIS A 354 9.27 -8.75 -5.08
C HIS A 354 10.36 -7.67 -4.95
N GLY A 355 10.08 -6.47 -5.49
CA GLY A 355 10.96 -5.30 -5.43
C GLY A 355 10.66 -4.35 -4.28
N PHE A 356 9.62 -4.62 -3.46
CA PHE A 356 9.12 -3.65 -2.48
C PHE A 356 10.23 -3.19 -1.52
N PRO A 357 10.48 -1.87 -1.38
CA PRO A 357 9.59 -0.74 -1.73
C PRO A 357 9.91 -0.03 -3.05
N ASP A 358 10.47 -0.74 -4.04
CA ASP A 358 10.69 -0.27 -5.41
C ASP A 358 11.54 1.02 -5.50
N SER A 359 12.39 1.27 -4.50
CA SER A 359 13.17 2.50 -4.37
C SER A 359 14.01 2.78 -5.62
N GLU A 360 14.64 1.75 -6.20
CA GLU A 360 15.45 1.90 -7.41
C GLU A 360 14.63 2.37 -8.61
N VAL A 361 13.37 1.93 -8.74
CA VAL A 361 12.48 2.37 -9.81
C VAL A 361 12.17 3.86 -9.63
N VAL A 362 11.77 4.26 -8.42
CA VAL A 362 11.41 5.65 -8.11
C VAL A 362 12.61 6.59 -8.28
N GLU A 363 13.79 6.19 -7.79
CA GLU A 363 15.03 6.97 -7.90
C GLU A 363 15.41 7.19 -9.37
N ASN A 364 15.44 6.12 -10.17
CA ASN A 364 15.85 6.20 -11.57
C ASN A 364 14.84 6.96 -12.43
N VAL A 365 13.53 6.71 -12.27
CA VAL A 365 12.50 7.44 -13.03
C VAL A 365 12.52 8.93 -12.71
N SER A 366 12.73 9.29 -11.44
CA SER A 366 12.77 10.70 -11.02
C SER A 366 13.85 11.52 -11.74
N VAL A 367 14.96 10.89 -12.15
CA VAL A 367 16.04 11.56 -12.92
C VAL A 367 15.54 12.06 -14.28
N HIS A 368 14.58 11.37 -14.90
CA HIS A 368 14.04 11.73 -16.21
C HIS A 368 13.13 12.96 -16.17
N LYS A 369 12.65 13.33 -14.97
CA LYS A 369 11.68 14.42 -14.73
C LYS A 369 10.45 14.27 -15.62
N PRO A 370 9.65 13.21 -15.41
CA PRO A 370 8.42 13.03 -16.15
C PRO A 370 7.45 14.19 -15.86
N ASP A 371 6.63 14.54 -16.84
CA ASP A 371 5.57 15.56 -16.72
C ASP A 371 4.24 14.96 -16.26
N LEU A 372 4.11 13.63 -16.39
CA LEU A 372 2.98 12.83 -15.92
C LEU A 372 3.39 11.38 -15.71
N SER A 373 2.60 10.65 -14.91
CA SER A 373 2.78 9.21 -14.68
C SER A 373 1.53 8.40 -15.01
N LEU A 374 1.70 7.27 -15.68
CA LEU A 374 0.63 6.37 -16.09
C LEU A 374 0.85 5.01 -15.42
N PHE A 375 -0.13 4.54 -14.65
CA PHE A 375 -0.13 3.22 -14.04
C PHE A 375 -1.27 2.41 -14.67
N LEU A 376 -0.89 1.44 -15.49
CA LEU A 376 -1.76 0.84 -16.50
C LEU A 376 -2.32 -0.53 -16.10
N GLY A 377 -2.37 -0.84 -14.81
CA GLY A 377 -2.83 -2.13 -14.31
C GLY A 377 -1.84 -2.81 -13.39
N ASP A 378 -2.35 -3.75 -12.60
CA ASP A 378 -1.61 -4.58 -11.66
C ASP A 378 -0.76 -3.74 -10.72
N GLN A 379 -1.40 -2.77 -10.04
CA GLN A 379 -0.73 -1.94 -9.03
C GLN A 379 -0.30 -2.78 -7.83
N PHE A 380 -0.98 -3.89 -7.59
CA PHE A 380 -0.60 -4.97 -6.68
C PHE A 380 -1.15 -6.31 -7.20
N TYR A 381 -0.69 -7.39 -6.59
CA TYR A 381 -1.15 -8.77 -6.86
C TYR A 381 -1.87 -9.36 -5.64
N GLU A 382 -2.64 -10.43 -5.85
CA GLU A 382 -3.37 -11.12 -4.77
C GLU A 382 -2.46 -11.58 -3.64
N GLY A 383 -1.23 -11.98 -3.98
CA GLY A 383 -0.23 -12.43 -3.03
C GLY A 383 0.56 -11.31 -2.34
N SER A 384 0.39 -10.04 -2.75
CA SER A 384 1.20 -8.93 -2.24
C SER A 384 1.10 -8.83 -0.71
N GLY A 385 2.26 -8.74 -0.06
CA GLY A 385 2.40 -8.75 1.39
C GLY A 385 2.49 -10.15 2.01
N GLY A 386 2.26 -11.22 1.25
CA GLY A 386 2.51 -12.60 1.66
C GLY A 386 1.39 -13.32 2.41
N PHE A 387 0.17 -12.75 2.44
CA PHE A 387 -0.97 -13.30 3.19
C PHE A 387 -2.19 -13.68 2.32
N GLY A 388 -2.04 -13.67 1.00
CA GLY A 388 -3.12 -13.97 0.07
C GLY A 388 -4.25 -12.93 0.11
N ILE A 389 -5.47 -13.38 -0.20
CA ILE A 389 -6.65 -12.52 -0.27
C ILE A 389 -7.62 -12.79 0.88
N GLN A 390 -8.45 -11.79 1.17
CA GLN A 390 -9.62 -11.94 2.03
C GLN A 390 -10.92 -11.88 1.24
N THR A 391 -11.83 -12.80 1.55
CA THR A 391 -13.15 -12.90 0.90
C THR A 391 -14.30 -13.08 1.89
N ASP A 392 -14.03 -13.12 3.20
CA ASP A 392 -15.02 -13.45 4.24
C ASP A 392 -16.13 -12.41 4.34
N SER A 393 -15.76 -11.13 4.20
CA SER A 393 -16.72 -10.03 4.10
C SER A 393 -16.15 -8.90 3.25
N VAL A 394 -17.05 -8.04 2.75
CA VAL A 394 -16.68 -6.85 1.96
C VAL A 394 -15.73 -5.93 2.73
N GLU A 395 -15.94 -5.76 4.04
CA GLU A 395 -15.10 -4.91 4.88
C GLU A 395 -13.69 -5.51 5.09
N GLU A 396 -13.58 -6.80 5.44
CA GLU A 396 -12.27 -7.47 5.58
C GLU A 396 -11.49 -7.47 4.26
N ALA A 397 -12.19 -7.73 3.15
CA ALA A 397 -11.62 -7.70 1.82
C ALA A 397 -11.17 -6.28 1.44
N ALA A 398 -11.88 -5.23 1.85
CA ALA A 398 -11.48 -3.85 1.58
C ALA A 398 -10.22 -3.46 2.36
N LEU A 399 -10.11 -3.83 3.63
CA LEU A 399 -8.90 -3.58 4.42
C LEU A 399 -7.69 -4.38 3.89
N ASP A 400 -7.92 -5.61 3.44
CA ASP A 400 -6.91 -6.42 2.77
C ASP A 400 -6.43 -5.80 1.45
N MET A 401 -7.37 -5.28 0.64
CA MET A 401 -7.06 -4.52 -0.58
C MET A 401 -6.28 -3.25 -0.25
N LEU A 402 -6.71 -2.50 0.78
CA LEU A 402 -6.05 -1.29 1.21
C LEU A 402 -4.62 -1.54 1.69
N HIS A 403 -4.35 -2.66 2.37
CA HIS A 403 -2.97 -3.05 2.72
C HIS A 403 -2.08 -3.13 1.48
N LYS A 404 -2.54 -3.83 0.43
CA LYS A 404 -1.81 -3.97 -0.84
C LYS A 404 -1.68 -2.65 -1.59
N TRP A 405 -2.75 -1.86 -1.63
CA TRP A 405 -2.78 -0.52 -2.20
C TRP A 405 -1.86 0.46 -1.47
N TYR A 406 -1.72 0.32 -0.15
CA TYR A 406 -0.80 1.11 0.65
C TYR A 406 0.65 0.75 0.38
N MET A 407 0.97 -0.52 0.13
CA MET A 407 2.32 -0.90 -0.32
C MET A 407 2.66 -0.17 -1.63
N PHE A 408 1.79 -0.24 -2.63
CA PHE A 408 1.96 0.52 -3.88
C PHE A 408 2.18 2.02 -3.62
N GLY A 409 1.29 2.65 -2.86
CA GLY A 409 1.43 4.06 -2.54
C GLY A 409 2.71 4.39 -1.76
N TRP A 410 3.16 3.50 -0.87
CA TRP A 410 4.38 3.72 -0.09
C TRP A 410 5.66 3.62 -0.93
N SER A 411 5.63 2.81 -1.99
CA SER A 411 6.67 2.79 -3.02
C SER A 411 6.64 4.09 -3.84
N TYR A 412 5.51 4.40 -4.49
CA TYR A 412 5.47 5.36 -5.60
C TYR A 412 5.00 6.78 -5.28
N ARG A 413 4.47 7.07 -4.08
CA ARG A 413 3.84 8.39 -3.78
C ARG A 413 4.73 9.60 -4.02
N ASP A 414 6.04 9.47 -3.85
CA ASP A 414 6.97 10.58 -4.07
C ASP A 414 7.13 10.93 -5.55
N LEU A 415 6.77 9.99 -6.46
CA LEU A 415 6.71 10.23 -7.89
C LEU A 415 5.45 11.02 -8.26
N PHE A 416 4.26 10.53 -7.88
CA PHE A 416 3.00 11.05 -8.39
C PHE A 416 2.37 12.19 -7.57
N ARG A 417 2.88 12.53 -6.38
CA ARG A 417 2.34 13.68 -5.61
C ARG A 417 2.71 15.06 -6.16
N HIS A 418 3.54 15.10 -7.21
CA HIS A 418 4.08 16.34 -7.80
C HIS A 418 3.76 16.51 -9.29
N ILE A 419 3.19 15.50 -9.93
CA ILE A 419 2.83 15.48 -11.35
C ILE A 419 1.46 14.81 -11.50
N PRO A 420 0.65 15.16 -12.51
CA PRO A 420 -0.61 14.47 -12.72
C PRO A 420 -0.37 12.99 -13.03
N ALA A 421 -1.28 12.16 -12.54
CA ALA A 421 -1.22 10.73 -12.74
C ALA A 421 -2.55 10.18 -13.22
N ALA A 422 -2.51 9.10 -14.00
CA ALA A 422 -3.68 8.32 -14.35
C ALA A 422 -3.44 6.86 -13.98
N PHE A 423 -4.34 6.30 -13.18
CA PHE A 423 -4.32 4.90 -12.76
C PHE A 423 -5.52 4.16 -13.35
N ILE A 424 -5.33 2.94 -13.81
CA ILE A 424 -6.42 2.06 -14.25
C ILE A 424 -6.22 0.66 -13.65
N PRO A 425 -7.23 0.07 -12.98
CA PRO A 425 -7.13 -1.30 -12.48
C PRO A 425 -7.16 -2.33 -13.63
N ASP A 426 -6.39 -3.40 -13.46
CA ASP A 426 -6.41 -4.62 -14.29
C ASP A 426 -6.93 -5.82 -13.46
N ASP A 427 -6.68 -7.06 -13.89
CA ASP A 427 -7.22 -8.29 -13.30
C ASP A 427 -6.74 -8.51 -11.86
N HIS A 428 -5.45 -8.35 -11.59
CA HIS A 428 -4.91 -8.65 -10.28
C HIS A 428 -5.38 -7.67 -9.18
N ASP A 429 -5.64 -6.41 -9.55
CA ASP A 429 -6.21 -5.40 -8.64
C ASP A 429 -7.58 -5.80 -8.07
N VAL A 430 -8.33 -6.63 -8.81
CA VAL A 430 -9.67 -7.11 -8.44
C VAL A 430 -9.71 -8.58 -8.02
N TYR A 431 -8.57 -9.17 -7.68
CA TYR A 431 -8.39 -10.56 -7.23
C TYR A 431 -8.73 -11.61 -8.29
N HIS A 432 -8.37 -11.32 -9.53
CA HIS A 432 -8.41 -12.25 -10.65
C HIS A 432 -7.00 -12.52 -11.18
N GLY A 433 -6.70 -13.78 -11.50
CA GLY A 433 -5.53 -14.08 -12.33
C GLY A 433 -5.77 -13.72 -13.80
N ASN A 434 -7.04 -13.76 -14.23
CA ASN A 434 -7.53 -13.13 -15.46
C ASN A 434 -8.98 -12.70 -15.27
N VAL A 435 -9.29 -11.45 -15.62
CA VAL A 435 -10.67 -10.94 -15.60
C VAL A 435 -11.21 -10.80 -17.01
N TRP A 436 -12.40 -11.36 -17.21
CA TRP A 436 -13.23 -11.18 -18.39
C TRP A 436 -14.53 -10.56 -17.90
N GLY A 437 -14.58 -9.23 -17.81
CA GLY A 437 -15.59 -8.55 -17.00
C GLY A 437 -17.02 -8.72 -17.49
N GLU A 438 -17.25 -9.13 -18.75
CA GLU A 438 -18.57 -9.47 -19.30
C GLU A 438 -19.64 -8.39 -19.04
N GLY A 439 -19.24 -7.12 -19.02
CA GLY A 439 -20.16 -6.02 -18.70
C GLY A 439 -20.57 -5.97 -17.23
N GLY A 440 -19.72 -6.42 -16.31
CA GLY A 440 -19.94 -6.33 -14.86
C GLY A 440 -20.74 -7.48 -14.24
N LYS A 441 -20.91 -8.60 -14.95
CA LYS A 441 -21.60 -9.79 -14.41
C LYS A 441 -20.97 -10.29 -13.11
N SER A 442 -21.75 -11.05 -12.34
CA SER A 442 -21.20 -11.84 -11.24
C SER A 442 -20.62 -13.13 -11.81
N ALA A 443 -19.35 -13.42 -11.52
CA ALA A 443 -18.78 -14.73 -11.80
C ALA A 443 -19.29 -15.72 -10.74
N PRO A 444 -19.86 -16.88 -11.11
CA PRO A 444 -20.25 -17.90 -10.15
C PRO A 444 -19.00 -18.57 -9.55
N THR A 445 -18.99 -18.73 -8.23
CA THR A 445 -17.84 -19.26 -7.48
C THR A 445 -18.17 -20.54 -6.69
N ASP A 446 -19.37 -21.09 -6.86
CA ASP A 446 -19.84 -22.30 -6.17
C ASP A 446 -19.06 -23.56 -6.56
N GLN A 447 -18.51 -23.59 -7.78
CA GLN A 447 -17.66 -24.67 -8.29
C GLN A 447 -16.15 -24.40 -8.15
N GLY A 448 -15.75 -23.29 -7.51
CA GLY A 448 -14.36 -22.91 -7.28
C GLY A 448 -14.09 -21.42 -7.56
N TRP A 449 -12.97 -20.90 -7.04
CA TRP A 449 -12.62 -19.46 -7.11
C TRP A 449 -11.56 -19.12 -8.17
N GLY A 450 -10.81 -20.11 -8.64
CA GLY A 450 -9.72 -19.93 -9.60
C GLY A 450 -10.20 -19.77 -11.04
N ALA A 451 -9.44 -20.33 -11.98
CA ALA A 451 -9.75 -20.30 -13.42
C ALA A 451 -11.21 -20.69 -13.73
N ILE A 452 -11.76 -21.68 -13.02
CA ILE A 452 -13.15 -22.15 -13.20
C ILE A 452 -14.17 -21.00 -13.11
N ALA A 453 -14.08 -20.14 -12.08
CA ALA A 453 -14.97 -18.98 -11.96
C ALA A 453 -14.61 -17.88 -12.97
N GLN A 454 -13.32 -17.65 -13.19
CA GLN A 454 -12.83 -16.60 -14.09
C GLN A 454 -13.32 -16.79 -15.52
N ASP A 455 -13.30 -18.03 -16.02
CA ASP A 455 -13.70 -18.35 -17.38
C ASP A 455 -15.20 -18.20 -17.63
N GLN A 456 -16.04 -18.21 -16.58
CA GLN A 456 -17.47 -17.91 -16.72
C GLN A 456 -17.72 -16.41 -16.98
N GLY A 457 -16.70 -15.58 -16.74
CA GLY A 457 -16.74 -14.13 -16.87
C GLY A 457 -17.51 -13.43 -15.75
N GLY A 458 -17.32 -12.12 -15.67
CA GLY A 458 -17.73 -11.29 -14.54
C GLY A 458 -16.67 -11.17 -13.45
N TYR A 459 -17.09 -10.60 -12.32
CA TYR A 459 -16.27 -10.39 -11.12
C TYR A 459 -16.60 -11.44 -10.06
N LYS A 460 -15.56 -12.00 -9.42
CA LYS A 460 -15.71 -12.96 -8.31
C LYS A 460 -16.08 -12.28 -6.99
N MET A 461 -15.57 -11.07 -6.78
CA MET A 461 -15.86 -10.28 -5.59
C MET A 461 -17.19 -9.51 -5.71
N PRO A 462 -17.89 -9.24 -4.60
CA PRO A 462 -19.11 -8.43 -4.61
C PRO A 462 -18.91 -7.04 -5.22
N SER A 463 -19.94 -6.50 -5.87
CA SER A 463 -19.84 -5.23 -6.61
C SER A 463 -19.53 -4.04 -5.71
N GLU A 464 -19.91 -4.06 -4.42
CA GLU A 464 -19.52 -3.02 -3.47
C GLU A 464 -18.00 -2.95 -3.30
N TRP A 465 -17.33 -4.10 -3.20
CA TRP A 465 -15.87 -4.17 -3.08
C TRP A 465 -15.18 -3.76 -4.39
N VAL A 466 -15.69 -4.22 -5.55
CA VAL A 466 -15.15 -3.83 -6.86
C VAL A 466 -15.23 -2.30 -7.05
N ASN A 467 -16.34 -1.69 -6.64
CA ASN A 467 -16.49 -0.23 -6.66
C ASN A 467 -15.50 0.48 -5.72
N ALA A 468 -15.16 -0.11 -4.56
CA ALA A 468 -14.17 0.46 -3.66
C ALA A 468 -12.75 0.44 -4.24
N VAL A 469 -12.33 -0.68 -4.86
CA VAL A 469 -11.05 -0.78 -5.59
C VAL A 469 -10.99 0.28 -6.68
N GLN A 470 -12.02 0.34 -7.52
CA GLN A 470 -12.10 1.32 -8.60
C GLN A 470 -12.06 2.75 -8.07
N MET A 471 -12.78 3.05 -6.98
CA MET A 471 -12.79 4.39 -6.40
C MET A 471 -11.42 4.79 -5.87
N ALA A 472 -10.74 3.89 -5.16
CA ALA A 472 -9.39 4.11 -4.63
C ALA A 472 -8.39 4.44 -5.75
N GLN A 473 -8.47 3.73 -6.88
CA GLN A 473 -7.53 3.91 -7.98
C GLN A 473 -7.93 5.02 -8.95
N THR A 474 -9.20 5.18 -9.33
CA THR A 474 -9.60 5.97 -10.53
C THR A 474 -10.36 7.26 -10.22
N SER A 475 -10.75 7.54 -8.98
CA SER A 475 -11.66 8.66 -8.68
C SER A 475 -11.12 10.07 -8.98
N HIS A 476 -9.80 10.19 -9.20
CA HIS A 476 -9.12 11.42 -9.59
C HIS A 476 -9.12 11.66 -11.10
N LEU A 477 -9.52 10.68 -11.91
CA LEU A 477 -9.62 10.81 -13.36
C LEU A 477 -10.74 11.79 -13.76
N PRO A 478 -10.71 12.34 -15.00
CA PRO A 478 -11.84 13.10 -15.55
C PRO A 478 -13.17 12.33 -15.46
N ASP A 479 -14.29 13.06 -15.50
CA ASP A 479 -15.61 12.43 -15.45
C ASP A 479 -15.77 11.44 -16.61
N PRO A 480 -16.38 10.26 -16.39
CA PRO A 480 -16.57 9.27 -17.45
C PRO A 480 -17.45 9.84 -18.56
N VAL A 481 -17.13 9.47 -19.81
CA VAL A 481 -17.87 9.94 -21.00
C VAL A 481 -19.32 9.46 -20.94
N ASP A 482 -19.55 8.27 -20.41
CA ASP A 482 -20.85 7.69 -20.15
C ASP A 482 -20.86 7.10 -18.73
N PRO A 483 -21.44 7.80 -17.73
CA PRO A 483 -21.41 7.38 -16.32
C PRO A 483 -22.36 6.24 -15.98
N THR A 484 -23.16 5.73 -16.92
CA THR A 484 -24.15 4.68 -16.62
C THR A 484 -23.43 3.43 -16.07
N PRO A 485 -23.80 2.93 -14.87
CA PRO A 485 -23.21 1.71 -14.33
C PRO A 485 -23.42 0.52 -15.26
N VAL A 486 -22.52 -0.46 -15.20
CA VAL A 486 -22.71 -1.76 -15.83
C VAL A 486 -23.53 -2.68 -14.93
N GLU A 487 -23.56 -3.98 -15.20
CA GLU A 487 -24.27 -4.94 -14.35
C GLU A 487 -23.81 -4.87 -12.89
N GLN A 488 -24.68 -5.32 -11.97
CA GLN A 488 -24.49 -5.25 -10.51
C GLN A 488 -24.30 -3.83 -9.94
N GLY A 489 -24.52 -2.78 -10.74
CA GLY A 489 -24.31 -1.39 -10.31
C GLY A 489 -22.83 -1.01 -10.21
N ILE A 490 -21.94 -1.73 -10.88
CA ILE A 490 -20.51 -1.38 -10.93
C ILE A 490 -20.35 -0.10 -11.77
N GLY A 491 -19.69 0.90 -11.20
CA GLY A 491 -19.44 2.19 -11.85
C GLY A 491 -18.51 2.07 -13.06
N VAL A 492 -18.35 3.16 -13.79
CA VAL A 492 -17.55 3.26 -15.04
C VAL A 492 -16.59 4.44 -14.92
N TYR A 493 -15.38 4.31 -15.44
CA TYR A 493 -14.34 5.35 -15.44
C TYR A 493 -13.71 5.64 -16.81
N PHE A 494 -14.06 4.93 -17.89
CA PHE A 494 -13.53 5.23 -19.22
C PHE A 494 -13.85 6.68 -19.59
N THR A 495 -12.84 7.40 -20.04
CA THR A 495 -12.94 8.85 -20.21
C THR A 495 -11.92 9.38 -21.22
N ARG A 496 -12.10 10.65 -21.58
CA ARG A 496 -11.10 11.46 -22.27
C ARG A 496 -10.36 12.31 -21.25
N TRP A 497 -9.04 12.26 -21.29
CA TRP A 497 -8.17 13.15 -20.54
C TRP A 497 -7.32 13.99 -21.49
N ASP A 498 -7.61 15.28 -21.61
CA ASP A 498 -6.76 16.24 -22.33
C ASP A 498 -5.76 16.90 -21.39
N TYR A 499 -4.47 16.80 -21.73
CA TYR A 499 -3.36 17.40 -20.97
C TYR A 499 -2.19 17.75 -21.88
N ALA A 500 -1.68 18.97 -21.80
CA ALA A 500 -0.47 19.45 -22.48
C ALA A 500 -0.43 19.17 -24.00
N GLY A 501 -1.57 19.33 -24.68
CA GLY A 501 -1.68 19.10 -26.12
C GLY A 501 -1.80 17.63 -26.53
N VAL A 502 -1.89 16.70 -25.58
CA VAL A 502 -2.19 15.29 -25.85
C VAL A 502 -3.60 14.97 -25.35
N SER A 503 -4.37 14.26 -26.15
CA SER A 503 -5.66 13.70 -25.75
C SER A 503 -5.49 12.21 -25.46
N PHE A 504 -5.82 11.78 -24.26
CA PHE A 504 -5.76 10.40 -23.82
C PHE A 504 -7.18 9.81 -23.80
N ALA A 505 -7.40 8.68 -24.46
CA ALA A 505 -8.57 7.84 -24.25
C ALA A 505 -8.22 6.79 -23.19
N ILE A 506 -8.84 6.90 -22.02
CA ILE A 506 -8.68 5.94 -20.92
C ILE A 506 -9.78 4.90 -21.04
N LEU A 507 -9.39 3.62 -21.12
CA LEU A 507 -10.30 2.50 -21.35
C LEU A 507 -10.48 1.62 -20.11
N GLU A 508 -11.54 0.83 -20.16
CA GLU A 508 -11.90 -0.24 -19.23
C GLU A 508 -11.93 -1.56 -19.99
N ASP A 509 -10.83 -1.87 -20.67
CA ASP A 509 -10.74 -3.01 -21.60
C ASP A 509 -11.13 -4.32 -20.90
N ARG A 510 -10.68 -4.53 -19.67
CA ARG A 510 -11.07 -5.69 -18.86
C ARG A 510 -12.55 -5.81 -18.53
N LYS A 511 -13.25 -4.71 -18.26
CA LYS A 511 -14.61 -4.71 -17.70
C LYS A 511 -15.67 -5.17 -18.70
N PHE A 512 -15.47 -4.83 -19.98
CA PHE A 512 -16.45 -5.10 -21.03
C PHE A 512 -16.12 -6.35 -21.85
N LYS A 513 -14.92 -6.89 -21.70
CA LYS A 513 -14.41 -8.02 -22.47
C LYS A 513 -15.20 -9.30 -22.23
N SER A 514 -15.58 -9.97 -23.31
CA SER A 514 -16.20 -11.29 -23.31
C SER A 514 -15.23 -12.35 -22.79
N ALA A 515 -15.73 -13.32 -22.04
CA ALA A 515 -14.95 -14.47 -21.62
C ALA A 515 -14.79 -15.45 -22.80
N PRO A 516 -13.57 -15.94 -23.11
CA PRO A 516 -13.38 -16.87 -24.21
C PRO A 516 -14.24 -18.14 -24.11
N ALA A 517 -14.49 -18.64 -22.89
CA ALA A 517 -15.33 -19.83 -22.69
C ALA A 517 -16.82 -19.59 -23.00
N ASN A 518 -17.26 -18.33 -23.04
CA ASN A 518 -18.65 -17.97 -23.36
C ASN A 518 -18.89 -17.73 -24.85
N VAL A 519 -17.82 -17.55 -25.64
CA VAL A 519 -17.90 -17.25 -27.08
C VAL A 519 -17.32 -18.35 -27.95
N LEU A 520 -16.39 -19.15 -27.44
CA LEU A 520 -15.90 -20.35 -28.12
C LEU A 520 -16.79 -21.56 -27.81
N PRO A 521 -16.88 -22.55 -28.71
CA PRO A 521 -17.64 -23.76 -28.42
C PRO A 521 -16.97 -24.61 -27.34
N GLU A 522 -17.75 -25.45 -26.66
CA GLU A 522 -17.30 -26.28 -25.53
C GLU A 522 -16.12 -27.20 -25.89
N ASP A 523 -16.01 -27.62 -27.16
CA ASP A 523 -14.92 -28.46 -27.66
C ASP A 523 -13.55 -27.76 -27.61
N ALA A 524 -13.49 -26.43 -27.51
CA ALA A 524 -12.26 -25.69 -27.26
C ALA A 524 -11.66 -25.97 -25.87
N GLN A 525 -12.49 -26.42 -24.92
CA GLN A 525 -12.09 -26.73 -23.55
C GLN A 525 -11.30 -25.58 -22.90
N VAL A 526 -11.84 -24.37 -22.98
CA VAL A 526 -11.16 -23.17 -22.45
C VAL A 526 -10.89 -23.34 -20.96
N LEU A 527 -9.63 -23.09 -20.56
CA LEU A 527 -9.20 -23.00 -19.17
C LEU A 527 -8.26 -21.81 -19.00
N ASN A 528 -8.62 -20.91 -18.07
CA ASN A 528 -7.97 -19.64 -17.81
C ASN A 528 -7.75 -18.79 -19.08
N GLY A 529 -8.73 -18.79 -19.99
CA GLY A 529 -8.65 -18.15 -21.31
C GLY A 529 -7.83 -18.89 -22.37
N TRP A 530 -7.26 -20.07 -22.07
CA TRP A 530 -6.49 -20.88 -23.01
C TRP A 530 -7.30 -22.06 -23.55
N ILE A 531 -7.30 -22.26 -24.87
CA ILE A 531 -7.84 -23.46 -25.52
C ILE A 531 -6.99 -24.67 -25.07
N GLN A 532 -7.61 -25.67 -24.45
CA GLN A 532 -6.90 -26.88 -23.99
C GLN A 532 -7.01 -28.05 -24.95
N ASN A 533 -7.95 -28.02 -25.91
CA ASN A 533 -8.07 -29.08 -26.91
C ASN A 533 -7.06 -28.89 -28.05
N PRO A 534 -6.04 -29.77 -28.20
CA PRO A 534 -5.01 -29.63 -29.24
C PRO A 534 -5.55 -29.83 -30.66
N GLU A 535 -6.69 -30.51 -30.81
CA GLU A 535 -7.34 -30.73 -32.10
C GLU A 535 -8.27 -29.58 -32.51
N PHE A 536 -8.49 -28.59 -31.63
CA PHE A 536 -9.38 -27.47 -31.90
C PHE A 536 -8.75 -26.48 -32.88
N ASN A 537 -9.38 -26.32 -34.05
CA ASN A 537 -8.91 -25.38 -35.07
C ASN A 537 -9.41 -23.95 -34.78
N VAL A 538 -8.69 -23.21 -33.92
CA VAL A 538 -9.01 -21.81 -33.60
C VAL A 538 -9.11 -20.89 -34.82
N ARG A 539 -8.51 -21.28 -35.95
CA ARG A 539 -8.54 -20.47 -37.18
C ARG A 539 -9.95 -20.37 -37.79
N GLU A 540 -10.86 -21.27 -37.44
CA GLU A 540 -12.27 -21.23 -37.85
C GLU A 540 -13.11 -20.24 -37.01
N TYR A 541 -12.56 -19.75 -35.88
CA TYR A 541 -13.26 -18.94 -34.88
C TYR A 541 -12.56 -17.59 -34.63
N ARG A 542 -12.03 -16.94 -35.68
CA ARG A 542 -11.23 -15.69 -35.55
C ARG A 542 -12.07 -14.43 -35.34
N ASP A 543 -13.23 -14.36 -35.98
CA ASP A 543 -14.07 -13.16 -36.03
C ASP A 543 -15.49 -13.50 -35.54
N LEU A 544 -15.60 -13.85 -34.27
CA LEU A 544 -16.88 -14.21 -33.65
C LEU A 544 -17.74 -12.96 -33.44
N PRO A 545 -18.93 -12.84 -34.07
CA PRO A 545 -19.78 -11.66 -33.93
C PRO A 545 -20.23 -11.36 -32.50
N GLU A 546 -20.34 -12.40 -31.67
CA GLU A 546 -20.73 -12.34 -30.26
C GLU A 546 -19.57 -11.93 -29.33
N ALA A 547 -18.32 -11.98 -29.80
CA ALA A 547 -17.17 -11.60 -28.99
C ALA A 547 -17.00 -10.08 -28.99
N SER A 548 -16.89 -9.51 -27.79
CA SER A 548 -16.61 -8.09 -27.60
C SER A 548 -15.33 -7.89 -26.79
N LEU A 549 -14.45 -7.02 -27.28
CA LEU A 549 -13.26 -6.61 -26.54
C LEU A 549 -13.57 -5.44 -25.59
N LEU A 550 -14.19 -4.38 -26.13
CA LEU A 550 -14.40 -3.11 -25.41
C LEU A 550 -15.88 -2.82 -25.11
N GLY A 551 -16.81 -3.57 -25.70
CA GLY A 551 -18.24 -3.27 -25.61
C GLY A 551 -18.66 -2.04 -26.44
N GLU A 552 -19.93 -2.00 -26.79
CA GLU A 552 -20.52 -0.98 -27.67
C GLU A 552 -20.36 0.46 -27.16
N ARG A 553 -20.34 0.66 -25.83
CA ARG A 553 -20.24 2.00 -25.23
C ARG A 553 -18.85 2.61 -25.41
N GLN A 554 -17.79 1.81 -25.20
CA GLN A 554 -16.42 2.26 -25.42
C GLN A 554 -16.11 2.39 -26.91
N MET A 555 -16.66 1.51 -27.76
CA MET A 555 -16.49 1.63 -29.21
C MET A 555 -17.08 2.95 -29.74
N ARG A 556 -18.31 3.31 -29.33
CA ARG A 556 -18.88 4.63 -29.68
C ARG A 556 -18.02 5.79 -29.20
N PHE A 557 -17.56 5.74 -27.95
CA PHE A 557 -16.64 6.74 -27.42
C PHE A 557 -15.37 6.86 -28.28
N LEU A 558 -14.75 5.74 -28.64
CA LEU A 558 -13.53 5.72 -29.44
C LEU A 558 -13.75 6.21 -30.87
N ASP A 559 -14.87 5.87 -31.50
CA ASP A 559 -15.22 6.37 -32.84
C ASP A 559 -15.37 7.91 -32.83
N ASP A 560 -16.11 8.45 -31.86
CA ASP A 560 -16.29 9.88 -31.69
C ASP A 560 -14.96 10.58 -31.35
N TRP A 561 -14.21 10.02 -30.40
CA TRP A 561 -12.93 10.57 -29.94
C TRP A 561 -11.86 10.53 -31.03
N ALA A 562 -11.73 9.45 -31.79
CA ALA A 562 -10.70 9.33 -32.82
C ALA A 562 -10.90 10.35 -33.96
N GLY A 563 -12.16 10.67 -34.28
CA GLY A 563 -12.53 11.68 -35.27
C GLY A 563 -12.46 13.12 -34.75
N ASP A 564 -12.56 13.35 -33.44
CA ASP A 564 -12.57 14.70 -32.87
C ASP A 564 -11.16 15.29 -32.66
N TRP A 565 -10.80 16.22 -33.55
CA TRP A 565 -9.59 17.06 -33.47
C TRP A 565 -9.91 18.54 -33.26
N SER A 566 -11.11 18.87 -32.79
CA SER A 566 -11.55 20.26 -32.61
C SER A 566 -10.83 20.99 -31.45
N GLY A 567 -10.23 20.23 -30.53
CA GLY A 567 -9.48 20.74 -29.38
C GLY A 567 -8.02 21.10 -29.69
N PRO A 568 -7.25 21.54 -28.67
CA PRO A 568 -5.85 21.95 -28.83
C PRO A 568 -4.87 20.77 -28.97
N SER A 569 -5.36 19.54 -29.13
CA SER A 569 -4.55 18.33 -29.11
C SER A 569 -3.85 18.08 -30.45
N TYR A 570 -2.54 17.82 -30.40
CA TYR A 570 -1.73 17.43 -31.57
C TYR A 570 -1.48 15.92 -31.65
N MET A 571 -1.73 15.18 -30.56
CA MET A 571 -1.55 13.73 -30.47
C MET A 571 -2.70 13.09 -29.71
N LYS A 572 -3.01 11.84 -30.08
CA LYS A 572 -3.99 10.98 -29.42
C LYS A 572 -3.29 9.72 -28.91
N VAL A 573 -3.58 9.32 -27.68
CA VAL A 573 -3.00 8.15 -27.00
C VAL A 573 -4.13 7.34 -26.38
N VAL A 574 -4.10 6.02 -26.55
CA VAL A 574 -5.04 5.12 -25.88
C VAL A 574 -4.32 4.51 -24.68
N LEU A 575 -4.95 4.55 -23.51
CA LEU A 575 -4.52 3.89 -22.28
C LEU A 575 -5.43 2.70 -22.04
N SER A 576 -4.86 1.51 -22.02
CA SER A 576 -5.55 0.22 -21.92
C SER A 576 -4.78 -0.68 -20.95
N GLN A 577 -5.51 -1.55 -20.25
CA GLN A 577 -4.95 -2.57 -19.36
C GLN A 577 -4.21 -3.65 -20.15
N THR A 578 -4.71 -4.00 -21.35
CA THR A 578 -4.09 -5.04 -22.18
C THR A 578 -3.55 -4.51 -23.50
N ASN A 579 -2.58 -5.25 -24.04
CA ASN A 579 -1.96 -4.98 -25.33
C ASN A 579 -2.91 -5.37 -26.48
N PHE A 580 -3.29 -4.41 -27.33
CA PHE A 580 -4.08 -4.71 -28.54
C PHE A 580 -3.28 -5.37 -29.66
N ALA A 581 -1.97 -5.12 -29.70
CA ALA A 581 -1.06 -5.75 -30.64
C ALA A 581 0.13 -6.28 -29.85
N SER A 582 0.25 -7.60 -29.75
CA SER A 582 1.36 -8.26 -29.09
C SER A 582 1.80 -9.48 -29.88
N VAL A 583 3.11 -9.69 -29.99
CA VAL A 583 3.70 -10.93 -30.51
C VAL A 583 4.23 -11.70 -29.31
N HIS A 584 3.43 -12.65 -28.80
CA HIS A 584 3.89 -13.55 -27.75
C HIS A 584 4.48 -14.80 -28.39
N THR A 585 5.76 -15.07 -28.13
CA THR A 585 6.44 -16.30 -28.55
C THR A 585 6.68 -17.17 -27.32
N ILE A 586 5.79 -18.13 -27.08
CA ILE A 586 5.96 -19.18 -26.07
C ILE A 586 6.35 -20.50 -26.77
N PRO A 587 6.88 -21.50 -26.04
CA PRO A 587 7.10 -22.84 -26.58
C PRO A 587 5.85 -23.39 -27.28
N GLU A 588 6.03 -24.10 -28.39
CA GLU A 588 4.93 -24.61 -29.23
C GLU A 588 3.99 -25.56 -28.47
N ASP A 589 4.51 -26.29 -27.49
CA ASP A 589 3.80 -27.23 -26.64
C ASP A 589 3.19 -26.59 -25.38
N ALA A 590 3.36 -25.28 -25.17
CA ALA A 590 2.81 -24.58 -24.01
C ALA A 590 1.29 -24.38 -24.16
N MET A 591 0.54 -25.08 -23.31
CA MET A 591 -0.92 -24.99 -23.24
C MET A 591 -1.42 -23.96 -22.21
N SER A 592 -0.52 -23.21 -21.58
CA SER A 592 -0.86 -22.13 -20.64
C SER A 592 0.29 -21.12 -20.46
N GLY A 593 -0.03 -19.95 -19.91
CA GLY A 593 0.96 -18.94 -19.51
C GLY A 593 1.85 -19.34 -18.33
N ALA A 594 1.58 -20.48 -17.67
CA ALA A 594 2.36 -20.94 -16.52
C ALA A 594 3.84 -21.25 -16.84
N VAL A 595 4.18 -21.41 -18.12
CA VAL A 595 5.57 -21.60 -18.56
C VAL A 595 6.39 -20.30 -18.48
N LEU A 596 5.74 -19.13 -18.55
CA LEU A 596 6.40 -17.83 -18.73
C LEU A 596 7.44 -17.52 -17.64
N PRO A 597 7.15 -17.70 -16.33
CA PRO A 597 8.13 -17.40 -15.28
C PRO A 597 9.38 -18.30 -15.32
N GLY A 598 9.27 -19.48 -15.96
CA GLY A 598 10.38 -20.43 -16.11
C GLY A 598 11.17 -20.27 -17.40
N LEU A 599 10.78 -19.37 -18.30
CA LEU A 599 11.50 -19.15 -19.54
C LEU A 599 12.86 -18.47 -19.27
N PRO A 600 13.91 -18.81 -20.02
CA PRO A 600 15.21 -18.17 -19.87
C PRO A 600 15.10 -16.68 -20.17
N VAL A 601 15.70 -15.86 -19.32
CA VAL A 601 15.86 -14.42 -19.57
C VAL A 601 16.80 -14.27 -20.77
N PRO A 602 16.39 -13.56 -21.84
CA PRO A 602 17.27 -13.31 -22.98
C PRO A 602 18.53 -12.58 -22.53
N GLU A 603 19.70 -13.02 -23.01
CA GLU A 603 20.94 -12.25 -22.84
C GLU A 603 20.78 -10.85 -23.47
N PRO A 604 21.36 -9.80 -22.87
CA PRO A 604 21.36 -8.47 -23.48
C PRO A 604 21.87 -8.53 -24.92
N GLY A 605 21.12 -7.93 -25.84
CA GLY A 605 21.56 -7.81 -27.24
C GLY A 605 22.85 -6.99 -27.33
N ASN A 606 23.79 -7.44 -28.16
CA ASN A 606 25.05 -6.74 -28.45
C ASN A 606 24.85 -5.41 -29.19
#